data_AF-A0A2N6C1U5-F1
#
_entry.id   AF-A0A2N6C1U5-F1
#
_cell.length_a   1.000
_cell.length_b   1.000
_cell.length_c   1.000
_cell.angle_alpha   90.00
_cell.angle_beta   90.00
_cell.angle_gamma   90.00
#
_symmetry.space_group_name_H-M   'P 1'
#
loop_
_entity.id
_entity.type
_entity.pdbx_description
1 polymer ?
#
loop_
_entity_poly.entity_id
_entity_poly.type
_entity_poly.pdbx_seq_one_letter_code
_entity_poly.pdbx_strand_id
1 'polypeptide(L)'
;MLYEVSGVSKLFLHKKIIVPLLVLFSAATFCHLLPARAYDIGAAAVAATEGLIDNGGYAVEKNDKYLVTHNLHIPYVPASIIKIATALAALEILGPEFRFNTDFYLDDQQNLYIKGFGDPFLISEEVAVIAAKLKERGCRNINDIYLDNTAFQLIAAADGAGASDNPFDAHNSALAVNFNTVNIIKDTSGSVVSAEEQTPALALMAELAEKLPPGLHRINITNEESSGTANINRYVGELFRVFLKQENIGGEGTITSRKIPENLKLFYTHPSSKTLEDIIEPLLLFSNNFIANQLFLTLGAFQSGYPATWEKSKQVMADYLKKNYNVSDNELRIIEGSGLSRKNRASSHAMLQLLDSFKPYAKLLPQEDGKLLKSGTLKDVYSYAGYFMENERLDSFVLLLNQGQNNRDRLLDVLEQIYHTNQ
;
A
#
# COMPACT_ATOMS: atom_id res chain seq x y z
N MET A 1 -33.41 43.50 27.66
CA MET A 1 -32.94 43.47 29.06
C MET A 1 -31.45 43.18 28.99
N LEU A 2 -30.60 44.21 28.89
CA LEU A 2 -30.02 45.00 30.01
C LEU A 2 -28.91 44.17 30.70
N TYR A 3 -27.62 44.56 30.78
CA TYR A 3 -27.01 45.89 30.91
C TYR A 3 -25.55 45.91 30.38
N GLU A 4 -25.18 47.03 29.75
CA GLU A 4 -23.82 47.61 29.69
C GLU A 4 -23.35 48.08 31.07
N VAL A 5 -22.03 48.16 31.31
CA VAL A 5 -21.41 49.33 31.99
C VAL A 5 -19.97 49.59 31.45
N SER A 6 -19.80 50.77 30.85
CA SER A 6 -18.59 51.57 30.55
C SER A 6 -17.73 51.90 31.81
N GLY A 7 -16.41 52.09 31.84
CA GLY A 7 -15.56 52.98 31.05
C GLY A 7 -14.80 53.99 31.95
N VAL A 8 -13.69 54.54 31.41
CA VAL A 8 -13.16 55.93 31.56
C VAL A 8 -11.98 56.25 32.52
N SER A 9 -10.93 56.85 31.88
CA SER A 9 -9.96 57.92 32.27
C SER A 9 -8.86 57.70 33.33
N LYS A 10 -7.55 57.85 33.03
CA LYS A 10 -6.69 59.04 32.74
C LYS A 10 -6.56 60.04 33.90
N LEU A 11 -5.33 60.28 34.43
CA LEU A 11 -4.64 61.59 34.45
C LEU A 11 -3.30 61.64 35.25
N PHE A 12 -2.33 62.34 34.64
CA PHE A 12 -1.27 63.20 35.23
C PHE A 12 -0.06 62.57 35.97
N LEU A 13 1.18 63.09 35.94
CA LEU A 13 1.67 64.46 35.71
C LEU A 13 3.15 64.46 35.23
N HIS A 14 3.55 65.53 34.53
CA HIS A 14 4.91 65.86 34.10
C HIS A 14 5.93 66.00 35.25
N LYS A 15 7.21 65.71 34.98
CA LYS A 15 8.34 66.57 35.40
C LYS A 15 9.55 66.37 34.46
N LYS A 16 9.87 67.44 33.72
CA LYS A 16 11.16 67.65 33.04
C LYS A 16 12.20 68.07 34.07
N ILE A 17 13.39 67.48 34.05
CA ILE A 17 14.60 68.05 34.65
C ILE A 17 15.73 67.91 33.62
N ILE A 18 16.45 69.01 33.41
CA ILE A 18 17.52 69.23 32.44
C ILE A 18 18.84 69.37 33.21
N VAL A 19 19.85 68.57 32.81
CA VAL A 19 21.33 68.83 32.79
C VAL A 19 22.06 68.77 34.16
N PRO A 20 23.32 68.24 34.28
CA PRO A 20 24.40 68.32 33.29
C PRO A 20 25.20 67.06 32.90
N LEU A 21 25.81 67.26 31.74
CA LEU A 21 26.97 66.63 31.13
C LEU A 21 28.08 66.31 32.15
N LEU A 22 28.46 65.03 32.27
CA LEU A 22 29.75 64.62 32.78
C LEU A 22 30.40 63.65 31.79
N VAL A 23 31.49 64.12 31.20
CA VAL A 23 32.41 63.33 30.38
C VAL A 23 33.21 62.43 31.32
N LEU A 24 33.10 61.12 31.17
CA LEU A 24 34.03 60.15 31.77
C LEU A 24 34.41 59.10 30.72
N PHE A 25 35.66 59.21 30.28
CA PHE A 25 36.41 58.15 29.62
C PHE A 25 36.61 56.99 30.61
N SER A 26 36.20 55.76 30.27
CA SER A 26 36.94 54.57 30.71
C SER A 26 36.55 53.32 29.92
N ALA A 27 37.57 52.70 29.33
CA ALA A 27 37.69 51.30 28.96
C ALA A 27 36.58 50.71 28.07
N ALA A 28 36.84 50.73 26.76
CA ALA A 28 36.28 49.74 25.85
C ALA A 28 36.74 48.35 26.29
N THR A 29 35.90 47.64 27.04
CA THR A 29 36.01 46.20 27.16
C THR A 29 35.61 45.63 25.80
N PHE A 30 36.61 45.28 25.00
CA PHE A 30 36.45 44.48 23.79
C PHE A 30 35.93 43.11 24.23
N CYS A 31 34.61 43.00 24.38
CA CYS A 31 33.96 41.72 24.51
C CYS A 31 34.10 41.06 23.13
N HIS A 32 35.11 40.22 22.97
CA HIS A 32 35.13 39.24 21.89
C HIS A 32 33.87 38.38 22.06
N LEU A 33 32.80 38.79 21.40
CA LEU A 33 31.75 37.87 20.99
C LEU A 33 32.45 36.84 20.12
N LEU A 34 32.83 35.72 20.74
CA LEU A 34 33.07 34.48 20.01
C LEU A 34 31.85 34.31 19.10
N PRO A 35 32.03 34.07 17.79
CA PRO A 35 30.88 33.73 16.97
C PRO A 35 30.24 32.51 17.63
N ALA A 36 28.95 32.61 17.96
CA ALA A 36 28.16 31.44 18.28
C ALA A 36 28.45 30.44 17.16
N ARG A 37 29.10 29.32 17.51
CA ARG A 37 29.37 28.26 16.55
C ARG A 37 27.99 27.92 15.97
N ALA A 38 27.78 28.24 14.70
CA ALA A 38 26.82 27.50 13.90
C ALA A 38 27.30 26.05 13.98
N TYR A 39 26.70 25.31 14.90
CA TYR A 39 26.97 23.90 15.06
C TYR A 39 26.45 23.30 13.76
N ASP A 40 27.35 22.85 12.90
CA ASP A 40 26.98 22.29 11.62
C ASP A 40 26.07 21.09 11.88
N ILE A 41 24.78 21.25 11.56
CA ILE A 41 23.75 20.22 11.76
C ILE A 41 24.21 18.93 11.07
N GLY A 42 24.94 19.03 9.95
CA GLY A 42 25.55 17.90 9.28
C GLY A 42 26.57 17.16 10.16
N ALA A 43 27.48 17.87 10.81
CA ALA A 43 28.48 17.25 11.69
C ALA A 43 27.87 16.62 12.94
N ALA A 44 26.85 17.26 13.53
CA ALA A 44 26.13 16.73 14.69
C ALA A 44 25.34 15.46 14.35
N ALA A 45 24.65 15.46 13.21
CA ALA A 45 23.88 14.31 12.76
C ALA A 45 24.78 13.14 12.35
N VAL A 46 25.93 13.41 11.72
CA VAL A 46 26.92 12.37 11.41
C VAL A 46 27.41 11.70 12.70
N ALA A 47 27.76 12.48 13.73
CA ALA A 47 28.16 11.91 15.02
C ALA A 47 27.02 11.14 15.71
N ALA A 48 25.79 11.63 15.64
CA ALA A 48 24.64 10.98 16.27
C ALA A 48 24.19 9.70 15.55
N THR A 49 24.49 9.57 14.25
CA THR A 49 24.15 8.39 13.43
C THR A 49 25.33 7.44 13.22
N GLU A 50 26.49 7.75 13.79
CA GLU A 50 27.71 6.93 13.72
C GLU A 50 27.46 5.52 14.28
N GLY A 51 27.87 4.49 13.53
CA GLY A 51 27.70 3.09 13.92
C GLY A 51 26.27 2.53 13.77
N LEU A 52 25.29 3.35 13.34
CA LEU A 52 23.94 2.86 13.03
C LEU A 52 23.82 2.39 11.57
N ILE A 53 24.63 2.96 10.68
CA ILE A 53 24.55 2.75 9.23
C ILE A 53 25.90 2.27 8.70
N ASP A 54 25.91 1.03 8.21
CA ASP A 54 27.04 0.46 7.48
C ASP A 54 26.82 0.58 5.97
N ASN A 55 25.57 0.36 5.53
CA ASN A 55 25.17 0.43 4.14
C ASN A 55 23.71 0.89 4.05
N GLY A 56 23.50 2.16 3.70
CA GLY A 56 22.18 2.75 3.63
C GLY A 56 22.19 4.24 3.38
N GLY A 57 21.00 4.82 3.34
CA GLY A 57 20.79 6.26 3.20
C GLY A 57 19.61 6.72 4.03
N TYR A 58 19.56 8.02 4.31
CA TYR A 58 18.40 8.66 4.90
C TYR A 58 18.29 10.12 4.46
N ALA A 59 17.10 10.67 4.58
CA ALA A 59 16.84 12.08 4.44
C ALA A 59 15.64 12.47 5.31
N VAL A 60 15.75 13.64 5.95
CA VAL A 60 14.66 14.26 6.72
C VAL A 60 14.50 15.67 6.21
N GLU A 61 13.26 16.07 5.96
CA GLU A 61 12.90 17.43 5.64
C GLU A 61 12.34 18.16 6.84
N LYS A 62 12.43 19.48 6.82
CA LYS A 62 11.72 20.37 7.74
C LYS A 62 11.42 21.67 7.03
N ASN A 63 10.14 22.06 7.00
CA ASN A 63 9.67 23.24 6.25
C ASN A 63 10.08 23.18 4.76
N ASP A 64 9.84 22.04 4.13
CA ASP A 64 10.12 21.77 2.70
C ASP A 64 11.60 21.98 2.31
N LYS A 65 12.52 21.78 3.26
CA LYS A 65 13.97 21.82 3.06
C LYS A 65 14.64 20.62 3.70
N TYR A 66 15.73 20.14 3.12
CA TYR A 66 16.56 19.12 3.75
C TYR A 66 17.13 19.61 5.08
N LEU A 67 16.77 18.93 6.15
CA LEU A 67 17.32 19.14 7.48
C LEU A 67 18.61 18.32 7.65
N VAL A 68 18.57 17.05 7.26
CA VAL A 68 19.72 16.14 7.31
C VAL A 68 19.60 15.07 6.22
N THR A 69 20.72 14.73 5.60
CA THR A 69 20.79 13.72 4.54
C THR A 69 22.05 12.88 4.65
N HIS A 70 21.95 11.61 4.27
CA HIS A 70 23.07 10.69 4.07
C HIS A 70 22.80 9.83 2.83
N ASN A 71 23.75 9.76 1.90
CA ASN A 71 23.63 8.97 0.66
C ASN A 71 22.32 9.24 -0.12
N LEU A 72 21.95 10.52 -0.21
CA LEU A 72 20.65 10.99 -0.72
C LEU A 72 20.23 10.38 -2.06
N HIS A 73 21.17 10.29 -3.02
CA HIS A 73 20.93 9.80 -4.39
C HIS A 73 21.34 8.34 -4.61
N ILE A 74 21.87 7.64 -3.59
CA ILE A 74 22.29 6.24 -3.75
C ILE A 74 21.06 5.34 -3.70
N PRO A 75 20.84 4.48 -4.72
CA PRO A 75 19.70 3.58 -4.75
C PRO A 75 19.94 2.32 -3.91
N TYR A 76 18.96 1.98 -3.07
CA TYR A 76 18.95 0.79 -2.23
C TYR A 76 17.75 -0.11 -2.56
N VAL A 77 17.72 -1.34 -2.06
CA VAL A 77 16.50 -2.17 -2.09
C VAL A 77 15.51 -1.56 -1.07
N PRO A 78 14.31 -1.12 -1.49
CA PRO A 78 13.38 -0.41 -0.60
C PRO A 78 12.51 -1.34 0.26
N ALA A 79 12.37 -2.61 -0.13
CA ALA A 79 11.31 -3.49 0.39
C ALA A 79 9.92 -2.82 0.25
N SER A 80 9.02 -3.04 1.21
CA SER A 80 7.61 -2.64 1.11
C SER A 80 7.32 -1.14 1.15
N ILE A 81 8.30 -0.25 1.36
CA ILE A 81 8.03 1.19 1.23
C ILE A 81 7.70 1.58 -0.21
N ILE A 82 8.06 0.72 -1.19
CA ILE A 82 7.72 0.93 -2.61
C ILE A 82 6.20 0.95 -2.86
N LYS A 83 5.41 0.37 -1.95
CA LYS A 83 3.95 0.41 -2.01
C LYS A 83 3.41 1.84 -1.96
N ILE A 84 4.15 2.80 -1.41
CA ILE A 84 3.82 4.23 -1.51
C ILE A 84 3.81 4.67 -2.97
N ALA A 85 4.84 4.31 -3.75
CA ALA A 85 4.90 4.64 -5.17
C ALA A 85 3.76 3.99 -5.95
N THR A 86 3.45 2.72 -5.66
CA THR A 86 2.33 2.00 -6.30
C THR A 86 0.97 2.61 -5.94
N ALA A 87 0.75 2.94 -4.66
CA ALA A 87 -0.48 3.59 -4.20
C ALA A 87 -0.64 4.97 -4.84
N LEU A 88 0.42 5.78 -4.86
CA LEU A 88 0.41 7.11 -5.46
C LEU A 88 0.09 7.05 -6.96
N ALA A 89 0.77 6.17 -7.69
CA ALA A 89 0.50 5.98 -9.11
C ALA A 89 -0.94 5.54 -9.37
N ALA A 90 -1.48 4.63 -8.54
CA ALA A 90 -2.87 4.20 -8.67
C ALA A 90 -3.84 5.36 -8.41
N LEU A 91 -3.64 6.13 -7.34
CA LEU A 91 -4.47 7.29 -6.98
C LEU A 91 -4.46 8.37 -8.06
N GLU A 92 -3.30 8.67 -8.65
CA GLU A 92 -3.18 9.72 -9.67
C GLU A 92 -3.64 9.28 -11.07
N ILE A 93 -3.44 8.01 -11.44
CA ILE A 93 -3.81 7.50 -12.77
C ILE A 93 -5.28 7.08 -12.82
N LEU A 94 -5.78 6.38 -11.80
CA LEU A 94 -7.14 5.84 -11.77
C LEU A 94 -8.13 6.78 -11.08
N GLY A 95 -7.65 7.54 -10.08
CA GLY A 95 -8.48 8.37 -9.20
C GLY A 95 -8.90 7.64 -7.92
N PRO A 96 -9.07 8.35 -6.78
CA PRO A 96 -9.42 7.74 -5.50
C PRO A 96 -10.77 7.04 -5.49
N GLU A 97 -11.73 7.55 -6.27
CA GLU A 97 -13.09 6.99 -6.41
C GLU A 97 -13.18 5.84 -7.43
N PHE A 98 -12.05 5.41 -8.01
CA PHE A 98 -12.04 4.29 -8.95
C PHE A 98 -12.58 3.02 -8.27
N ARG A 99 -13.38 2.25 -9.02
CA ARG A 99 -13.94 0.98 -8.57
C ARG A 99 -13.57 -0.10 -9.58
N PHE A 100 -13.07 -1.22 -9.07
CA PHE A 100 -12.81 -2.39 -9.89
C PHE A 100 -14.13 -2.99 -10.38
N ASN A 101 -14.11 -3.51 -11.60
CA ASN A 101 -15.27 -4.13 -12.20
C ASN A 101 -15.08 -5.64 -12.31
N THR A 102 -16.16 -6.38 -12.11
CA THR A 102 -16.29 -7.81 -12.50
C THR A 102 -17.51 -7.94 -13.42
N ASP A 103 -17.32 -8.54 -14.59
CA ASP A 103 -18.38 -8.69 -15.59
C ASP A 103 -19.00 -10.09 -15.54
N PHE A 104 -20.32 -10.12 -15.72
CA PHE A 104 -21.14 -11.32 -15.70
C PHE A 104 -21.94 -11.42 -16.99
N TYR A 105 -21.99 -12.63 -17.56
CA TYR A 105 -22.76 -12.95 -18.75
C TYR A 105 -23.58 -14.22 -18.52
N LEU A 106 -24.71 -14.34 -19.21
CA LEU A 106 -25.55 -15.54 -19.20
C LEU A 106 -25.83 -15.94 -20.65
N ASP A 107 -25.63 -17.20 -20.98
CA ASP A 107 -26.06 -17.76 -22.26
C ASP A 107 -27.50 -18.31 -22.20
N ASP A 108 -28.01 -18.76 -23.35
CA ASP A 108 -29.36 -19.31 -23.48
C ASP A 108 -29.54 -20.63 -22.71
N GLN A 109 -28.45 -21.28 -22.33
CA GLN A 109 -28.42 -22.47 -21.48
C GLN A 109 -28.25 -22.11 -20.00
N GLN A 110 -28.33 -20.82 -19.64
CA GLN A 110 -28.13 -20.32 -18.26
C GLN A 110 -26.76 -20.65 -17.68
N ASN A 111 -25.72 -20.82 -18.50
CA ASN A 111 -24.36 -20.88 -17.98
C ASN A 111 -23.90 -19.47 -17.59
N LEU A 112 -23.35 -19.34 -16.39
CA LEU A 112 -22.84 -18.07 -15.87
C LEU A 112 -21.38 -17.92 -16.26
N TYR A 113 -21.06 -16.89 -17.02
CA TYR A 113 -19.69 -16.49 -17.27
C TYR A 113 -19.30 -15.37 -16.31
N ILE A 114 -18.13 -15.49 -15.70
CA ILE A 114 -17.56 -14.49 -14.79
C ILE A 114 -16.22 -14.06 -15.38
N LYS A 115 -16.05 -12.75 -15.61
CA LYS A 115 -14.81 -12.15 -16.08
C LYS A 115 -14.29 -11.18 -15.05
N GLY A 116 -13.10 -11.50 -14.54
CA GLY A 116 -12.38 -10.61 -13.66
C GLY A 116 -11.41 -9.73 -14.43
N PHE A 117 -11.18 -8.54 -13.89
CA PHE A 117 -10.24 -7.55 -14.43
C PHE A 117 -9.12 -7.22 -13.44
N GLY A 118 -8.95 -8.07 -12.42
CA GLY A 118 -7.93 -7.93 -11.40
C GLY A 118 -8.39 -7.16 -10.16
N ASP A 119 -9.66 -7.27 -9.77
CA ASP A 119 -10.14 -6.71 -8.49
C ASP A 119 -9.28 -7.26 -7.33
N PRO A 120 -8.53 -6.42 -6.59
CA PRO A 120 -7.68 -6.87 -5.50
C PRO A 120 -8.45 -7.21 -4.23
N PHE A 121 -9.74 -6.86 -4.16
CA PHE A 121 -10.55 -6.91 -2.96
C PHE A 121 -11.90 -7.60 -3.21
N LEU A 122 -11.96 -8.50 -4.21
CA LEU A 122 -13.07 -9.41 -4.41
C LEU A 122 -13.07 -10.48 -3.29
N ILE A 123 -13.57 -10.11 -2.12
CA ILE A 123 -13.65 -10.98 -0.93
C ILE A 123 -15.03 -11.64 -0.81
N SER A 124 -15.19 -12.58 0.11
CA SER A 124 -16.44 -13.33 0.32
C SER A 124 -17.66 -12.43 0.49
N GLU A 125 -17.54 -11.33 1.24
CA GLU A 125 -18.58 -10.34 1.43
C GLU A 125 -18.99 -9.69 0.10
N GLU A 126 -18.02 -9.36 -0.76
CA GLU A 126 -18.30 -8.79 -2.07
C GLU A 126 -18.99 -9.81 -2.99
N VAL A 127 -18.56 -11.07 -2.93
CA VAL A 127 -19.22 -12.16 -3.68
C VAL A 127 -20.67 -12.35 -3.22
N ALA A 128 -20.96 -12.22 -1.93
CA ALA A 128 -22.33 -12.23 -1.40
C ALA A 128 -23.16 -11.07 -1.98
N VAL A 129 -22.61 -9.85 -1.99
CA VAL A 129 -23.27 -8.68 -2.62
C VAL A 129 -23.54 -8.93 -4.10
N ILE A 130 -22.58 -9.49 -4.83
CA ILE A 130 -22.74 -9.82 -6.25
C ILE A 130 -23.86 -10.84 -6.46
N ALA A 131 -23.93 -11.90 -5.66
CA ALA A 131 -24.98 -12.91 -5.76
C ALA A 131 -26.36 -12.28 -5.59
N ALA A 132 -26.54 -11.41 -4.59
CA ALA A 132 -27.78 -10.69 -4.36
C ALA A 132 -28.11 -9.76 -5.54
N LYS A 133 -27.11 -9.08 -6.12
CA LYS A 133 -27.29 -8.21 -7.30
C LYS A 133 -27.63 -8.97 -8.58
N LEU A 134 -27.10 -10.19 -8.75
CA LEU A 134 -27.49 -11.08 -9.85
C LEU A 134 -28.96 -11.52 -9.69
N LYS A 135 -29.38 -11.85 -8.46
CA LYS A 135 -30.78 -12.19 -8.14
C LYS A 135 -31.73 -11.03 -8.43
N GLU A 136 -31.37 -9.83 -7.99
CA GLU A 136 -32.12 -8.59 -8.21
C GLU A 136 -32.33 -8.32 -9.71
N ARG A 137 -31.29 -8.57 -10.53
CA ARG A 137 -31.36 -8.43 -12.00
C ARG A 137 -32.11 -9.54 -12.72
N GLY A 138 -32.68 -10.50 -11.99
CA GLY A 138 -33.52 -11.55 -12.55
C GLY A 138 -32.76 -12.84 -12.90
N CYS A 139 -31.52 -13.02 -12.47
CA CYS A 139 -30.89 -14.34 -12.49
C CYS A 139 -31.65 -15.25 -11.51
N ARG A 140 -32.22 -16.35 -12.00
CA ARG A 140 -33.04 -17.29 -11.20
C ARG A 140 -32.44 -18.68 -11.09
N ASN A 141 -31.74 -19.12 -12.11
CA ASN A 141 -31.07 -20.41 -12.16
C ASN A 141 -29.82 -20.27 -13.03
N ILE A 142 -28.77 -21.00 -12.68
CA ILE A 142 -27.57 -21.15 -13.48
C ILE A 142 -27.25 -22.63 -13.65
N ASN A 143 -26.62 -23.00 -14.76
CA ASN A 143 -26.12 -24.36 -14.97
C ASN A 143 -24.64 -24.42 -14.59
N ASP A 144 -23.75 -24.29 -15.57
CA ASP A 144 -22.31 -24.23 -15.35
C ASP A 144 -21.85 -22.83 -14.91
N ILE A 145 -20.68 -22.77 -14.27
CA ILE A 145 -19.92 -21.53 -14.06
C ILE A 145 -18.66 -21.58 -14.93
N TYR A 146 -18.51 -20.56 -15.76
CA TYR A 146 -17.41 -20.39 -16.69
C TYR A 146 -16.56 -19.19 -16.30
N LEU A 147 -15.27 -19.41 -16.07
CA LEU A 147 -14.36 -18.40 -15.56
C LEU A 147 -13.44 -17.90 -16.69
N ASP A 148 -13.55 -16.61 -17.00
CA ASP A 148 -12.72 -15.92 -17.98
C ASP A 148 -11.62 -15.13 -17.28
N ASN A 149 -10.41 -15.70 -17.28
CA ASN A 149 -9.20 -15.08 -16.73
C ASN A 149 -8.35 -14.34 -17.77
N THR A 150 -8.85 -14.17 -19.00
CA THR A 150 -8.04 -13.68 -20.13
C THR A 150 -7.61 -12.22 -20.00
N ALA A 151 -8.12 -11.50 -19.01
CA ALA A 151 -7.66 -10.15 -18.72
C ALA A 151 -6.20 -10.14 -18.23
N PHE A 152 -5.69 -11.21 -17.62
CA PHE A 152 -4.29 -11.26 -17.15
C PHE A 152 -3.54 -12.35 -17.91
N GLN A 153 -2.32 -12.05 -18.36
CA GLN A 153 -1.42 -13.00 -19.02
C GLN A 153 -0.07 -12.98 -18.32
N LEU A 154 0.02 -13.71 -17.20
CA LEU A 154 1.22 -13.77 -16.36
C LEU A 154 1.98 -15.05 -16.67
N ILE A 155 3.25 -14.92 -17.09
CA ILE A 155 4.13 -16.06 -17.41
C ILE A 155 4.73 -16.66 -16.13
N ALA A 156 4.81 -15.86 -15.06
CA ALA A 156 5.31 -16.25 -13.75
C ALA A 156 4.66 -15.38 -12.66
N ALA A 157 4.88 -15.77 -11.40
CA ALA A 157 4.61 -14.93 -10.23
C ALA A 157 5.41 -13.61 -10.28
N ALA A 158 5.12 -12.69 -9.36
CA ALA A 158 5.90 -11.47 -9.20
C ALA A 158 7.37 -11.81 -8.91
N ASP A 159 8.31 -11.05 -9.47
CA ASP A 159 9.74 -11.25 -9.20
C ASP A 159 10.03 -11.10 -7.69
N GLY A 160 10.69 -12.08 -7.11
CA GLY A 160 10.99 -12.11 -5.67
C GLY A 160 9.92 -12.76 -4.80
N ALA A 161 8.74 -13.09 -5.34
CA ALA A 161 7.82 -14.01 -4.67
C ALA A 161 8.45 -15.41 -4.62
N GLY A 162 8.36 -16.06 -3.46
CA GLY A 162 8.83 -17.43 -3.26
C GLY A 162 7.81 -18.46 -3.72
N ALA A 163 8.24 -19.72 -3.85
CA ALA A 163 7.34 -20.87 -3.90
C ALA A 163 7.10 -21.33 -2.45
N SER A 164 6.25 -20.61 -1.72
CA SER A 164 5.88 -20.97 -0.35
C SER A 164 4.37 -20.97 -0.14
N ASP A 165 3.93 -21.73 0.86
CA ASP A 165 2.52 -21.76 1.28
C ASP A 165 2.10 -20.47 2.00
N ASN A 166 3.02 -19.51 2.19
CA ASN A 166 2.71 -18.28 2.88
C ASN A 166 1.75 -17.40 2.05
N PRO A 167 0.78 -16.73 2.70
CA PRO A 167 -0.18 -15.84 2.03
C PRO A 167 0.45 -14.72 1.21
N PHE A 168 1.61 -14.23 1.66
CA PHE A 168 2.28 -13.11 1.01
C PHE A 168 2.93 -13.47 -0.33
N ASP A 169 3.01 -14.76 -0.67
CA ASP A 169 3.49 -15.32 -1.94
C ASP A 169 2.34 -15.73 -2.89
N ALA A 170 1.08 -15.47 -2.54
CA ALA A 170 -0.06 -15.81 -3.38
C ALA A 170 0.02 -15.14 -4.75
N HIS A 171 -0.14 -15.93 -5.83
CA HIS A 171 -0.04 -15.44 -7.19
C HIS A 171 -1.22 -14.55 -7.57
N ASN A 172 -0.93 -13.44 -8.24
CA ASN A 172 -1.91 -12.54 -8.84
C ASN A 172 -2.69 -13.22 -9.99
N SER A 173 -3.95 -12.84 -10.16
CA SER A 173 -4.81 -13.34 -11.26
C SER A 173 -5.93 -12.34 -11.60
N ALA A 174 -6.50 -12.49 -12.78
CA ALA A 174 -7.63 -11.68 -13.23
C ALA A 174 -8.88 -11.89 -12.37
N LEU A 175 -9.14 -13.14 -11.98
CA LEU A 175 -10.09 -13.52 -10.95
C LEU A 175 -9.34 -14.09 -9.76
N ALA A 176 -9.52 -13.47 -8.61
CA ALA A 176 -9.00 -13.94 -7.34
C ALA A 176 -10.04 -13.64 -6.28
N VAL A 177 -10.34 -14.61 -5.42
CA VAL A 177 -11.17 -14.38 -4.24
C VAL A 177 -10.34 -14.55 -2.99
N ASN A 178 -10.59 -13.71 -1.98
CA ASN A 178 -9.88 -13.75 -0.68
C ASN A 178 -8.36 -13.81 -0.85
N PHE A 179 -7.84 -12.97 -1.76
CA PHE A 179 -6.40 -12.83 -2.04
C PHE A 179 -5.72 -14.14 -2.50
N ASN A 180 -6.47 -15.08 -3.08
CA ASN A 180 -6.03 -16.45 -3.41
C ASN A 180 -5.48 -17.21 -2.18
N THR A 181 -6.10 -16.99 -1.03
CA THR A 181 -5.77 -17.68 0.21
C THR A 181 -7.04 -18.20 0.88
N VAL A 182 -6.90 -19.31 1.59
CA VAL A 182 -7.95 -19.85 2.46
C VAL A 182 -7.46 -19.85 3.90
N ASN A 183 -8.36 -19.59 4.85
CA ASN A 183 -8.09 -19.73 6.27
C ASN A 183 -9.01 -20.80 6.84
N ILE A 184 -8.45 -21.86 7.42
CA ILE A 184 -9.20 -23.05 7.82
C ILE A 184 -8.87 -23.48 9.24
N ILE A 185 -9.83 -24.10 9.90
CA ILE A 185 -9.62 -24.83 11.16
C ILE A 185 -9.89 -26.31 10.86
N LYS A 186 -8.89 -27.16 11.13
CA LYS A 186 -9.02 -28.62 11.13
C LYS A 186 -9.07 -29.13 12.56
N ASP A 187 -10.15 -29.81 12.93
CA ASP A 187 -10.27 -30.39 14.26
C ASP A 187 -9.57 -31.76 14.38
N THR A 188 -9.54 -32.32 15.59
CA THR A 188 -8.89 -33.61 15.87
C THR A 188 -9.60 -34.81 15.24
N SER A 189 -10.86 -34.66 14.81
CA SER A 189 -11.61 -35.70 14.08
C SER A 189 -11.33 -35.67 12.57
N GLY A 190 -10.68 -34.60 12.09
CA GLY A 190 -10.42 -34.35 10.67
C GLY A 190 -11.49 -33.49 9.99
N SER A 191 -12.49 -32.99 10.73
CA SER A 191 -13.46 -32.03 10.20
C SER A 191 -12.79 -30.71 9.89
N VAL A 192 -13.21 -30.08 8.78
CA VAL A 192 -12.63 -28.83 8.27
C VAL A 192 -13.72 -27.79 8.15
N VAL A 193 -13.48 -26.61 8.73
CA VAL A 193 -14.33 -25.43 8.60
C VAL A 193 -13.49 -24.23 8.17
N SER A 194 -14.14 -23.23 7.60
CA SER A 194 -13.52 -21.92 7.42
C SER A 194 -13.20 -21.30 8.79
N ALA A 195 -12.05 -20.63 8.89
CA ALA A 195 -11.67 -19.81 10.05
C ALA A 195 -12.16 -18.35 9.91
N GLU A 196 -12.81 -18.02 8.81
CA GLU A 196 -13.38 -16.71 8.49
C GLU A 196 -14.91 -16.84 8.50
N GLU A 197 -15.60 -16.08 9.36
CA GLU A 197 -17.06 -16.16 9.53
C GLU A 197 -17.81 -15.87 8.23
N GLN A 198 -17.28 -14.97 7.41
CA GLN A 198 -17.84 -14.51 6.16
C GLN A 198 -17.60 -15.49 5.01
N THR A 199 -16.61 -16.39 5.15
CA THR A 199 -16.24 -17.35 4.11
C THR A 199 -16.89 -18.71 4.44
N PRO A 200 -17.82 -19.24 3.63
CA PRO A 200 -18.38 -20.57 3.87
C PRO A 200 -17.30 -21.65 3.70
N ALA A 201 -17.49 -22.79 4.38
CA ALA A 201 -16.63 -23.96 4.17
C ALA A 201 -16.86 -24.53 2.75
N LEU A 202 -15.76 -24.76 2.03
CA LEU A 202 -15.79 -25.23 0.63
C LEU A 202 -15.13 -26.60 0.49
N ALA A 203 -15.46 -27.34 -0.57
CA ALA A 203 -14.89 -28.66 -0.83
C ALA A 203 -13.36 -28.56 -1.06
N LEU A 204 -12.91 -27.52 -1.77
CA LEU A 204 -11.49 -27.23 -1.94
C LEU A 204 -10.76 -27.10 -0.59
N MET A 205 -11.37 -26.49 0.43
CA MET A 205 -10.74 -26.33 1.75
C MET A 205 -10.52 -27.68 2.43
N ALA A 206 -11.47 -28.61 2.35
CA ALA A 206 -11.32 -29.95 2.90
C ALA A 206 -10.19 -30.73 2.21
N GLU A 207 -10.06 -30.60 0.89
CA GLU A 207 -8.99 -31.25 0.12
C GLU A 207 -7.61 -30.66 0.44
N LEU A 208 -7.48 -29.33 0.50
CA LEU A 208 -6.24 -28.66 0.90
C LEU A 208 -5.83 -29.05 2.33
N ALA A 209 -6.79 -29.34 3.20
CA ALA A 209 -6.56 -29.72 4.58
C ALA A 209 -6.21 -31.20 4.78
N GLU A 210 -6.35 -32.06 3.77
CA GLU A 210 -6.28 -33.52 3.91
C GLU A 210 -4.99 -33.95 4.63
N LYS A 211 -3.86 -33.37 4.22
CA LYS A 211 -2.52 -33.69 4.72
C LYS A 211 -2.05 -32.81 5.90
N LEU A 212 -2.83 -31.82 6.31
CA LEU A 212 -2.45 -30.92 7.39
C LEU A 212 -2.76 -31.53 8.77
N PRO A 213 -1.96 -31.24 9.82
CA PRO A 213 -2.31 -31.60 11.18
C PRO A 213 -3.54 -30.80 11.67
N PRO A 214 -4.23 -31.22 12.74
CA PRO A 214 -5.25 -30.39 13.39
C PRO A 214 -4.68 -29.02 13.79
N GLY A 215 -5.48 -27.96 13.63
CA GLY A 215 -5.08 -26.59 13.95
C GLY A 215 -5.65 -25.55 13.00
N LEU A 216 -5.21 -24.30 13.20
CA LEU A 216 -5.49 -23.16 12.33
C LEU A 216 -4.45 -23.10 11.22
N HIS A 217 -4.88 -23.05 9.97
CA HIS A 217 -4.00 -22.98 8.81
C HIS A 217 -4.46 -21.91 7.84
N ARG A 218 -3.52 -21.06 7.44
CA ARG A 218 -3.70 -20.11 6.34
C ARG A 218 -2.87 -20.61 5.16
N ILE A 219 -3.54 -20.89 4.04
CA ILE A 219 -2.95 -21.61 2.90
C ILE A 219 -2.98 -20.72 1.66
N ASN A 220 -1.83 -20.57 1.02
CA ASN A 220 -1.72 -20.07 -0.35
C ASN A 220 -2.15 -21.15 -1.35
N ILE A 221 -3.25 -20.93 -2.09
CA ILE A 221 -3.78 -21.93 -3.02
C ILE A 221 -3.02 -21.99 -4.35
N THR A 222 -2.01 -21.14 -4.54
CA THR A 222 -1.29 -20.98 -5.81
C THR A 222 0.07 -21.67 -5.86
N ASN A 223 0.51 -22.29 -4.75
CA ASN A 223 1.87 -22.84 -4.61
C ASN A 223 2.11 -24.14 -5.42
N GLU A 224 1.06 -24.86 -5.83
CA GLU A 224 1.22 -26.05 -6.67
C GLU A 224 1.42 -25.66 -8.15
N GLU A 225 2.65 -25.77 -8.66
CA GLU A 225 3.06 -25.32 -10.02
C GLU A 225 2.17 -25.84 -11.17
N SER A 226 1.55 -27.02 -11.03
CA SER A 226 0.66 -27.61 -12.04
C SER A 226 -0.84 -27.35 -11.81
N SER A 227 -1.25 -26.96 -10.61
CA SER A 227 -2.66 -26.84 -10.21
C SER A 227 -3.06 -25.44 -9.72
N GLY A 228 -2.13 -24.49 -9.55
CA GLY A 228 -2.42 -23.16 -8.99
C GLY A 228 -3.56 -22.43 -9.70
N THR A 229 -3.56 -22.41 -11.04
CA THR A 229 -4.68 -21.85 -11.82
C THR A 229 -5.98 -22.65 -11.66
N ALA A 230 -5.89 -23.97 -11.49
CA ALA A 230 -7.05 -24.83 -11.25
C ALA A 230 -7.67 -24.56 -9.87
N ASN A 231 -6.84 -24.42 -8.83
CA ASN A 231 -7.28 -24.09 -7.48
C ASN A 231 -7.89 -22.69 -7.40
N ILE A 232 -7.29 -21.68 -8.03
CA ILE A 232 -7.87 -20.33 -8.13
C ILE A 232 -9.28 -20.41 -8.74
N ASN A 233 -9.40 -21.05 -9.91
CA ASN A 233 -10.68 -21.17 -10.60
C ASN A 233 -11.71 -21.94 -9.79
N ARG A 234 -11.30 -23.04 -9.17
CA ARG A 234 -12.17 -23.82 -8.32
C ARG A 234 -12.63 -23.00 -7.11
N TYR A 235 -11.74 -22.26 -6.46
CA TYR A 235 -12.08 -21.44 -5.30
C TYR A 235 -13.10 -20.36 -5.66
N VAL A 236 -12.86 -19.62 -6.74
CA VAL A 236 -13.79 -18.61 -7.27
C VAL A 236 -15.15 -19.26 -7.55
N GLY A 237 -15.17 -20.34 -8.33
CA GLY A 237 -16.43 -20.99 -8.73
C GLY A 237 -17.21 -21.59 -7.57
N GLU A 238 -16.54 -22.26 -6.62
CA GLU A 238 -17.18 -22.83 -5.42
C GLU A 238 -17.75 -21.74 -4.53
N LEU A 239 -17.00 -20.64 -4.31
CA LEU A 239 -17.47 -19.52 -3.50
C LEU A 239 -18.71 -18.85 -4.12
N PHE A 240 -18.65 -18.55 -5.42
CA PHE A 240 -19.82 -18.02 -6.15
C PHE A 240 -21.00 -18.99 -6.10
N ARG A 241 -20.78 -20.29 -6.32
CA ARG A 241 -21.84 -21.30 -6.27
C ARG A 241 -22.55 -21.29 -4.91
N VAL A 242 -21.80 -21.21 -3.80
CA VAL A 242 -22.40 -21.20 -2.46
C VAL A 242 -23.24 -19.94 -2.24
N PHE A 243 -22.72 -18.75 -2.54
CA PHE A 243 -23.48 -17.51 -2.35
C PHE A 243 -24.69 -17.40 -3.28
N LEU A 244 -24.58 -17.85 -4.53
CA LEU A 244 -25.72 -17.91 -5.46
C LEU A 244 -26.83 -18.82 -4.91
N LYS A 245 -26.49 -19.98 -4.33
CA LYS A 245 -27.48 -20.86 -3.69
C LYS A 245 -28.15 -20.21 -2.47
N GLN A 246 -27.40 -19.46 -1.66
CA GLN A 246 -27.95 -18.70 -0.53
C GLN A 246 -28.99 -17.66 -1.00
N GLU A 247 -28.80 -17.09 -2.18
CA GLU A 247 -29.75 -16.17 -2.85
C GLU A 247 -30.88 -16.89 -3.61
N ASN A 248 -31.03 -18.21 -3.41
CA ASN A 248 -31.98 -19.06 -4.12
C ASN A 248 -31.81 -18.99 -5.66
N ILE A 249 -30.57 -18.92 -6.15
CA ILE A 249 -30.21 -19.14 -7.54
C ILE A 249 -29.71 -20.58 -7.66
N GLY A 250 -30.52 -21.43 -8.30
CA GLY A 250 -30.25 -22.87 -8.42
C GLY A 250 -29.09 -23.20 -9.36
N GLY A 251 -28.64 -24.47 -9.32
CA GLY A 251 -27.63 -25.01 -10.24
C GLY A 251 -26.57 -25.87 -9.57
N GLU A 252 -26.22 -26.99 -10.20
CA GLU A 252 -25.16 -27.91 -9.76
C GLU A 252 -24.17 -28.25 -10.90
N GLY A 253 -24.14 -27.43 -11.95
CA GLY A 253 -23.24 -27.63 -13.08
C GLY A 253 -21.77 -27.51 -12.71
N THR A 254 -20.92 -27.77 -13.68
CA THR A 254 -19.47 -27.76 -13.55
C THR A 254 -18.89 -26.34 -13.43
N ILE A 255 -17.68 -26.24 -12.88
CA ILE A 255 -16.88 -25.02 -12.86
C ILE A 255 -15.70 -25.24 -13.79
N THR A 256 -15.59 -24.46 -14.87
CA THR A 256 -14.50 -24.60 -15.84
C THR A 256 -14.00 -23.24 -16.36
N SER A 257 -12.77 -23.20 -16.83
CA SER A 257 -12.23 -22.00 -17.49
C SER A 257 -12.73 -21.91 -18.93
N ARG A 258 -13.28 -20.76 -19.31
CA ARG A 258 -13.76 -20.54 -20.68
C ARG A 258 -13.73 -19.05 -21.01
N LYS A 259 -13.19 -18.70 -22.18
CA LYS A 259 -13.28 -17.33 -22.70
C LYS A 259 -14.74 -17.01 -23.03
N ILE A 260 -15.18 -15.80 -22.72
CA ILE A 260 -16.51 -15.32 -23.12
C ILE A 260 -16.63 -15.29 -24.65
N PRO A 261 -17.71 -15.86 -25.22
CA PRO A 261 -17.99 -15.74 -26.65
C PRO A 261 -18.17 -14.27 -27.07
N GLU A 262 -17.61 -13.88 -28.22
CA GLU A 262 -17.59 -12.47 -28.67
C GLU A 262 -18.98 -11.85 -28.86
N ASN A 263 -19.99 -12.67 -29.15
CA ASN A 263 -21.37 -12.26 -29.34
C ASN A 263 -22.25 -12.41 -28.08
N LEU A 264 -21.69 -12.90 -26.97
CA LEU A 264 -22.45 -13.05 -25.74
C LEU A 264 -22.70 -11.67 -25.11
N LYS A 265 -23.97 -11.35 -24.87
CA LYS A 265 -24.34 -10.05 -24.32
C LYS A 265 -24.01 -9.97 -22.83
N LEU A 266 -23.40 -8.86 -22.43
CA LEU A 266 -23.16 -8.54 -21.03
C LEU A 266 -24.49 -8.54 -20.27
N PHE A 267 -24.54 -9.30 -19.18
CA PHE A 267 -25.70 -9.34 -18.30
C PHE A 267 -25.57 -8.29 -17.20
N TYR A 268 -24.40 -8.19 -16.58
CA TYR A 268 -24.15 -7.27 -15.46
C TYR A 268 -22.66 -6.97 -15.31
N THR A 269 -22.30 -5.69 -15.20
CA THR A 269 -21.00 -5.26 -14.66
C THR A 269 -21.18 -4.86 -13.20
N HIS A 270 -20.52 -5.57 -12.30
CA HIS A 270 -20.47 -5.22 -10.89
C HIS A 270 -19.29 -4.28 -10.60
N PRO A 271 -19.53 -3.01 -10.24
CA PRO A 271 -18.51 -2.19 -9.62
C PRO A 271 -18.36 -2.59 -8.15
N SER A 272 -17.12 -2.84 -7.72
CA SER A 272 -16.77 -3.15 -6.33
C SER A 272 -17.37 -2.13 -5.36
N SER A 273 -17.86 -2.60 -4.23
CA SER A 273 -18.37 -1.77 -3.14
C SER A 273 -17.28 -0.89 -2.51
N LYS A 274 -16.00 -1.22 -2.72
CA LYS A 274 -14.85 -0.44 -2.27
C LYS A 274 -14.33 0.50 -3.36
N THR A 275 -14.03 1.74 -2.97
CA THR A 275 -13.23 2.67 -3.78
C THR A 275 -11.76 2.27 -3.78
N LEU A 276 -10.96 2.88 -4.64
CA LEU A 276 -9.51 2.68 -4.63
C LEU A 276 -8.89 3.17 -3.32
N GLU A 277 -9.39 4.27 -2.75
CA GLU A 277 -8.94 4.75 -1.43
C GLU A 277 -9.19 3.70 -0.34
N ASP A 278 -10.40 3.10 -0.31
CA ASP A 278 -10.75 2.02 0.63
C ASP A 278 -9.87 0.76 0.47
N ILE A 279 -9.31 0.53 -0.73
CA ILE A 279 -8.42 -0.60 -1.03
C ILE A 279 -6.96 -0.27 -0.65
N ILE A 280 -6.55 0.98 -0.81
CA ILE A 280 -5.18 1.42 -0.50
C ILE A 280 -4.94 1.49 1.01
N GLU A 281 -5.95 1.84 1.80
CA GLU A 281 -5.84 1.83 3.27
C GLU A 281 -5.36 0.47 3.83
N PRO A 282 -6.04 -0.68 3.59
CA PRO A 282 -5.56 -1.97 4.04
C PRO A 282 -4.27 -2.43 3.34
N LEU A 283 -4.01 -2.01 2.10
CA LEU A 283 -2.73 -2.25 1.42
C LEU A 283 -1.55 -1.66 2.23
N LEU A 284 -1.65 -0.41 2.64
CA LEU A 284 -0.58 0.28 3.36
C LEU A 284 -0.53 -0.16 4.81
N LEU A 285 -1.68 -0.37 5.45
CA LEU A 285 -1.80 -0.83 6.83
C LEU A 285 -1.20 -2.22 7.04
N PHE A 286 -1.66 -3.21 6.26
CA PHE A 286 -1.21 -4.60 6.41
C PHE A 286 -0.05 -4.95 5.48
N SER A 287 0.46 -3.98 4.73
CA SER A 287 1.56 -4.16 3.78
C SER A 287 1.29 -5.29 2.77
N ASN A 288 0.05 -5.40 2.27
CA ASN A 288 -0.42 -6.54 1.51
C ASN A 288 0.23 -6.62 0.10
N ASN A 289 1.02 -7.66 -0.16
CA ASN A 289 1.72 -7.82 -1.45
C ASN A 289 0.77 -8.10 -2.61
N PHE A 290 -0.28 -8.88 -2.36
CA PHE A 290 -1.26 -9.26 -3.36
C PHE A 290 -1.96 -8.02 -3.92
N ILE A 291 -2.50 -7.16 -3.04
CA ILE A 291 -3.15 -5.90 -3.45
C ILE A 291 -2.17 -5.02 -4.23
N ALA A 292 -0.93 -4.85 -3.74
CA ALA A 292 0.06 -4.01 -4.39
C ALA A 292 0.33 -4.44 -5.84
N ASN A 293 0.49 -5.75 -6.05
CA ASN A 293 0.78 -6.30 -7.36
C ASN A 293 -0.45 -6.36 -8.28
N GLN A 294 -1.66 -6.51 -7.73
CA GLN A 294 -2.89 -6.32 -8.51
C GLN A 294 -2.97 -4.88 -9.02
N LEU A 295 -2.79 -3.88 -8.14
CA LEU A 295 -2.79 -2.47 -8.55
C LEU A 295 -1.73 -2.19 -9.63
N PHE A 296 -0.53 -2.72 -9.45
CA PHE A 296 0.55 -2.60 -10.45
C PHE A 296 0.14 -3.16 -11.82
N LEU A 297 -0.44 -4.36 -11.86
CA LEU A 297 -0.93 -5.00 -13.09
C LEU A 297 -2.10 -4.23 -13.71
N THR A 298 -3.00 -3.70 -12.89
CA THR A 298 -4.12 -2.87 -13.31
C THR A 298 -3.66 -1.57 -13.95
N LEU A 299 -2.65 -0.89 -13.39
CA LEU A 299 -2.07 0.30 -14.01
C LEU A 299 -1.56 0.01 -15.43
N GLY A 300 -0.84 -1.12 -15.59
CA GLY A 300 -0.37 -1.60 -16.88
C GLY A 300 -1.51 -1.80 -17.89
N ALA A 301 -2.56 -2.50 -17.49
CA ALA A 301 -3.71 -2.76 -18.36
C ALA A 301 -4.56 -1.52 -18.63
N PHE A 302 -4.72 -0.63 -17.66
CA PHE A 302 -5.51 0.59 -17.79
C PHE A 302 -4.92 1.53 -18.85
N GLN A 303 -3.58 1.69 -18.85
CA GLN A 303 -2.90 2.56 -19.82
C GLN A 303 -2.58 1.86 -21.16
N SER A 304 -2.25 0.57 -21.15
CA SER A 304 -1.76 -0.15 -22.34
C SER A 304 -2.73 -1.20 -22.89
N GLY A 305 -3.94 -1.29 -22.34
CA GLY A 305 -4.95 -2.28 -22.69
C GLY A 305 -4.67 -3.68 -22.16
N TYR A 306 -5.74 -4.48 -22.03
CA TYR A 306 -5.66 -5.89 -21.67
C TYR A 306 -5.06 -6.76 -22.80
N PRO A 307 -4.43 -7.91 -22.49
CA PRO A 307 -4.21 -8.45 -21.15
C PRO A 307 -3.13 -7.68 -20.37
N ALA A 308 -3.26 -7.67 -19.04
CA ALA A 308 -2.25 -7.20 -18.11
C ALA A 308 -1.04 -8.13 -18.15
N THR A 309 0.16 -7.55 -18.18
CA THR A 309 1.44 -8.27 -18.07
C THR A 309 2.40 -7.51 -17.18
N TRP A 310 3.36 -8.20 -16.58
CA TRP A 310 4.42 -7.56 -15.80
C TRP A 310 5.22 -6.55 -16.64
N GLU A 311 5.50 -6.85 -17.91
CA GLU A 311 6.24 -5.95 -18.80
C GLU A 311 5.48 -4.65 -19.09
N LYS A 312 4.18 -4.73 -19.43
CA LYS A 312 3.35 -3.54 -19.64
C LYS A 312 3.32 -2.67 -18.38
N SER A 313 3.18 -3.31 -17.22
CA SER A 313 3.03 -2.63 -15.94
C SER A 313 4.33 -1.93 -15.51
N LYS A 314 5.47 -2.58 -15.70
CA LYS A 314 6.81 -1.98 -15.51
C LYS A 314 7.01 -0.76 -16.41
N GLN A 315 6.65 -0.87 -17.68
CA GLN A 315 6.77 0.24 -18.64
C GLN A 315 5.90 1.42 -18.22
N VAL A 316 4.63 1.19 -17.90
CA VAL A 316 3.69 2.23 -17.43
C VAL A 316 4.19 2.90 -16.16
N MET A 317 4.69 2.12 -15.19
CA MET A 317 5.24 2.68 -13.95
C MET A 317 6.50 3.53 -14.22
N ALA A 318 7.42 3.05 -15.06
CA ALA A 318 8.62 3.81 -15.43
C ALA A 318 8.26 5.13 -16.14
N ASP A 319 7.31 5.10 -17.07
CA ASP A 319 6.85 6.29 -17.80
C ASP A 319 6.16 7.29 -16.86
N TYR A 320 5.33 6.81 -15.94
CA TYR A 320 4.71 7.62 -14.90
C TYR A 320 5.75 8.33 -14.02
N LEU A 321 6.73 7.57 -13.50
CA LEU A 321 7.76 8.11 -12.62
C LEU A 321 8.65 9.14 -13.32
N LYS A 322 9.07 8.84 -14.55
CA LYS A 322 9.88 9.75 -15.37
C LYS A 322 9.13 11.04 -15.69
N LYS A 323 7.86 10.92 -16.08
CA LYS A 323 7.03 12.07 -16.49
C LYS A 323 6.75 13.03 -15.33
N ASN A 324 6.45 12.50 -14.14
CA ASN A 324 5.92 13.30 -13.04
C ASN A 324 6.98 13.73 -12.02
N TYR A 325 8.06 12.95 -11.84
CA TYR A 325 9.05 13.19 -10.79
C TYR A 325 10.45 13.47 -11.32
N ASN A 326 10.66 13.33 -12.64
CA ASN A 326 11.97 13.48 -13.29
C ASN A 326 13.08 12.62 -12.62
N VAL A 327 12.69 11.51 -12.01
CA VAL A 327 13.61 10.55 -11.39
C VAL A 327 14.15 9.64 -12.47
N SER A 328 15.47 9.47 -12.51
CA SER A 328 16.10 8.52 -13.43
C SER A 328 15.92 7.07 -12.94
N ASP A 329 15.93 6.11 -13.86
CA ASP A 329 15.92 4.67 -13.54
C ASP A 329 17.08 4.22 -12.61
N ASN A 330 18.12 5.04 -12.51
CA ASN A 330 19.24 4.81 -11.59
C ASN A 330 18.89 5.15 -10.14
N GLU A 331 17.89 6.01 -9.90
CA GLU A 331 17.44 6.37 -8.56
C GLU A 331 16.18 5.63 -8.14
N LEU A 332 15.24 5.40 -9.05
CA LEU A 332 14.01 4.66 -8.76
C LEU A 332 13.69 3.69 -9.89
N ARG A 333 13.58 2.40 -9.53
CA ARG A 333 13.22 1.33 -10.44
C ARG A 333 12.27 0.36 -9.75
N ILE A 334 11.09 0.20 -10.34
CA ILE A 334 10.03 -0.67 -9.83
C ILE A 334 9.83 -1.83 -10.81
N ILE A 335 10.15 -3.04 -10.35
CA ILE A 335 10.01 -4.30 -11.09
C ILE A 335 8.65 -4.93 -10.82
N GLU A 336 8.12 -4.74 -9.62
CA GLU A 336 6.78 -5.13 -9.17
C GLU A 336 6.34 -4.21 -8.02
N GLY A 337 5.03 -4.15 -7.73
CA GLY A 337 4.43 -3.13 -6.88
C GLY A 337 4.52 -3.38 -5.37
N SER A 338 4.88 -4.59 -4.95
CA SER A 338 4.88 -4.96 -3.53
C SER A 338 6.19 -4.68 -2.81
N GLY A 339 7.33 -4.70 -3.51
CA GLY A 339 8.65 -4.55 -2.89
C GLY A 339 9.33 -5.87 -2.54
N LEU A 340 8.80 -7.01 -2.98
CA LEU A 340 9.43 -8.33 -2.84
C LEU A 340 10.71 -8.45 -3.69
N SER A 341 10.71 -7.84 -4.88
CA SER A 341 11.85 -7.95 -5.78
C SER A 341 13.07 -7.23 -5.20
N ARG A 342 14.16 -7.99 -5.01
CA ARG A 342 15.48 -7.40 -4.73
C ARG A 342 16.07 -6.64 -5.92
N LYS A 343 15.39 -6.59 -7.07
CA LYS A 343 15.77 -5.76 -8.23
C LYS A 343 15.12 -4.38 -8.19
N ASN A 344 14.12 -4.16 -7.31
CA ASN A 344 13.60 -2.83 -7.00
C ASN A 344 14.72 -1.95 -6.44
N ARG A 345 14.74 -0.68 -6.83
CA ARG A 345 15.70 0.32 -6.36
C ARG A 345 14.97 1.60 -6.02
N ALA A 346 15.35 2.25 -4.92
CA ALA A 346 14.90 3.59 -4.58
C ALA A 346 16.03 4.34 -3.85
N SER A 347 16.25 5.60 -4.20
CA SER A 347 17.06 6.55 -3.45
C SER A 347 16.21 7.25 -2.38
N SER A 348 16.85 7.86 -1.38
CA SER A 348 16.12 8.68 -0.40
C SER A 348 15.49 9.90 -1.09
N HIS A 349 16.20 10.48 -2.06
CA HIS A 349 15.71 11.59 -2.88
C HIS A 349 14.41 11.27 -3.61
N ALA A 350 14.39 10.17 -4.36
CA ALA A 350 13.22 9.76 -5.13
C ALA A 350 12.01 9.47 -4.22
N MET A 351 12.23 8.81 -3.08
CA MET A 351 11.15 8.53 -2.14
C MET A 351 10.59 9.79 -1.47
N LEU A 352 11.42 10.80 -1.18
CA LEU A 352 10.95 12.09 -0.67
C LEU A 352 10.05 12.80 -1.69
N GLN A 353 10.44 12.84 -2.97
CA GLN A 353 9.60 13.44 -4.02
C GLN A 353 8.23 12.76 -4.15
N LEU A 354 8.20 11.42 -3.99
CA LEU A 354 6.94 10.68 -3.94
C LEU A 354 6.13 11.02 -2.69
N LEU A 355 6.76 11.11 -1.52
CA LEU A 355 6.09 11.49 -0.28
C LEU A 355 5.52 12.92 -0.35
N ASP A 356 6.22 13.87 -0.99
CA ASP A 356 5.69 15.22 -1.19
C ASP A 356 4.37 15.21 -1.95
N SER A 357 4.30 14.42 -3.02
CA SER A 357 3.07 14.28 -3.81
C SER A 357 2.02 13.39 -3.12
N PHE A 358 2.44 12.51 -2.21
CA PHE A 358 1.56 11.67 -1.40
C PHE A 358 0.96 12.40 -0.19
N LYS A 359 1.42 13.62 0.17
CA LYS A 359 0.92 14.41 1.32
C LYS A 359 -0.62 14.48 1.42
N PRO A 360 -1.39 14.70 0.33
CA PRO A 360 -2.86 14.70 0.38
C PRO A 360 -3.49 13.37 0.85
N TYR A 361 -2.75 12.27 0.70
CA TYR A 361 -3.14 10.92 1.04
C TYR A 361 -2.43 10.38 2.29
N ALA A 362 -1.68 11.23 3.01
CA ALA A 362 -0.84 10.81 4.13
C ALA A 362 -1.60 10.02 5.21
N LYS A 363 -2.89 10.33 5.42
CA LYS A 363 -3.78 9.60 6.34
C LYS A 363 -3.94 8.10 6.03
N LEU A 364 -3.59 7.66 4.82
CA LEU A 364 -3.62 6.25 4.42
C LEU A 364 -2.38 5.49 4.93
N LEU A 365 -1.34 6.18 5.39
CA LEU A 365 -0.21 5.54 6.06
C LEU A 365 -0.58 5.16 7.51
N PRO A 366 -0.07 4.03 8.02
CA PRO A 366 -0.17 3.70 9.44
C PRO A 366 0.31 4.83 10.34
N GLN A 367 -0.42 5.04 11.44
CA GLN A 367 0.02 5.93 12.51
C GLN A 367 0.74 5.13 13.60
N GLU A 368 2.01 5.43 13.84
CA GLU A 368 2.87 4.81 14.85
C GLU A 368 3.57 5.91 15.66
N ASP A 369 3.41 5.92 16.99
CA ASP A 369 4.07 6.85 17.91
C ASP A 369 4.08 8.33 17.45
N GLY A 370 2.91 8.81 17.02
CA GLY A 370 2.75 10.22 16.57
C GLY A 370 3.34 10.52 15.19
N LYS A 371 3.64 9.50 14.38
CA LYS A 371 4.16 9.60 13.02
C LYS A 371 3.24 8.87 12.06
N LEU A 372 3.26 9.25 10.78
CA LEU A 372 2.62 8.50 9.71
C LEU A 372 3.71 7.81 8.91
N LEU A 373 3.79 6.48 8.92
CA LEU A 373 4.91 5.79 8.28
C LEU A 373 4.56 4.44 7.68
N LYS A 374 5.30 4.07 6.63
CA LYS A 374 5.32 2.73 6.07
C LYS A 374 6.65 2.06 6.40
N SER A 375 6.56 0.85 6.93
CA SER A 375 7.70 -0.05 7.11
C SER A 375 7.99 -0.88 5.85
N GLY A 376 9.27 -1.20 5.66
CA GLY A 376 9.74 -2.18 4.67
C GLY A 376 10.76 -3.12 5.30
N THR A 377 10.54 -4.43 5.16
CA THR A 377 11.49 -5.44 5.63
C THR A 377 11.65 -6.55 4.60
N LEU A 378 12.91 -6.88 4.29
CA LEU A 378 13.33 -8.17 3.75
C LEU A 378 14.55 -8.62 4.58
N LYS A 379 15.07 -9.83 4.32
CA LYS A 379 16.35 -10.23 4.91
C LYS A 379 17.45 -9.19 4.56
N ASP A 380 18.11 -8.66 5.58
CA ASP A 380 19.17 -7.63 5.48
C ASP A 380 18.71 -6.30 4.82
N VAL A 381 17.40 -6.02 4.83
CA VAL A 381 16.82 -4.78 4.29
C VAL A 381 15.77 -4.25 5.27
N TYR A 382 15.96 -3.03 5.76
CA TYR A 382 15.13 -2.41 6.79
C TYR A 382 14.90 -0.95 6.43
N SER A 383 13.65 -0.58 6.16
CA SER A 383 13.32 0.75 5.65
C SER A 383 12.11 1.35 6.35
N TYR A 384 12.10 2.68 6.46
CA TYR A 384 10.94 3.49 6.81
C TYR A 384 10.83 4.67 5.86
N ALA A 385 9.59 5.06 5.55
CA ALA A 385 9.29 6.28 4.81
C ALA A 385 7.95 6.82 5.29
N GLY A 386 7.85 8.14 5.48
CA GLY A 386 6.67 8.72 6.10
C GLY A 386 6.83 10.20 6.41
N TYR A 387 6.09 10.64 7.45
CA TYR A 387 6.05 12.03 7.89
C TYR A 387 6.20 12.13 9.41
N PHE A 388 7.02 13.08 9.84
CA PHE A 388 6.91 13.68 11.17
C PHE A 388 5.79 14.71 11.17
N MET A 389 5.11 14.86 12.32
CA MET A 389 3.96 15.76 12.48
C MET A 389 4.27 16.87 13.48
N GLU A 390 4.16 18.14 13.06
CA GLU A 390 4.29 19.31 13.94
C GLU A 390 3.24 20.37 13.60
N ASN A 391 2.31 20.66 14.50
CA ASN A 391 1.23 21.65 14.31
C ASN A 391 0.48 21.47 12.97
N GLU A 392 0.03 20.25 12.69
CA GLU A 392 -0.63 19.83 11.44
C GLU A 392 0.27 19.82 10.18
N ARG A 393 1.52 20.29 10.27
CA ARG A 393 2.50 20.17 9.18
C ARG A 393 3.03 18.75 9.09
N LEU A 394 3.15 18.27 7.86
CA LEU A 394 3.76 16.98 7.51
C LEU A 394 5.14 17.24 6.90
N ASP A 395 6.18 16.85 7.62
CA ASP A 395 7.56 16.92 7.14
C ASP A 395 8.06 15.51 6.81
N SER A 396 8.50 15.30 5.57
CA SER A 396 8.82 13.97 5.05
C SER A 396 10.15 13.43 5.57
N PHE A 397 10.21 12.11 5.78
CA PHE A 397 11.45 11.41 6.07
C PHE A 397 11.52 10.07 5.33
N VAL A 398 12.75 9.65 5.04
CA VAL A 398 13.07 8.35 4.46
C VAL A 398 14.32 7.82 5.12
N LEU A 399 14.35 6.52 5.43
CA LEU A 399 15.57 5.78 5.73
C LEU A 399 15.54 4.41 5.06
N LEU A 400 16.70 4.02 4.52
CA LEU A 400 16.92 2.83 3.71
C LEU A 400 18.17 2.14 4.24
N LEU A 401 18.04 1.05 4.99
CA LEU A 401 19.17 0.24 5.47
C LEU A 401 19.24 -1.07 4.68
N ASN A 402 20.39 -1.37 4.08
CA ASN A 402 20.66 -2.58 3.31
C ASN A 402 21.88 -3.29 3.91
N GLN A 403 21.75 -3.71 5.17
CA GLN A 403 22.83 -4.21 6.01
C GLN A 403 22.31 -5.35 6.91
N GLY A 404 23.21 -6.13 7.51
CA GLY A 404 22.81 -7.28 8.34
C GLY A 404 22.15 -6.89 9.66
N GLN A 405 22.69 -5.89 10.35
CA GLN A 405 22.17 -5.41 11.64
C GLN A 405 20.96 -4.48 11.43
N ASN A 406 19.84 -4.79 12.06
CA ASN A 406 18.66 -3.92 12.01
C ASN A 406 18.76 -2.80 13.06
N ASN A 407 19.19 -1.62 12.62
CA ASN A 407 19.27 -0.42 13.44
C ASN A 407 18.18 0.61 13.11
N ARG A 408 17.16 0.26 12.32
CA ARG A 408 16.24 1.26 11.72
C ARG A 408 15.46 2.06 12.77
N ASP A 409 15.05 1.42 13.87
CA ASP A 409 14.23 2.07 14.91
C ASP A 409 15.09 3.08 15.68
N ARG A 410 16.30 2.66 16.08
CA ARG A 410 17.28 3.55 16.74
C ARG A 410 17.69 4.72 15.83
N LEU A 411 17.82 4.47 14.53
CA LEU A 411 18.09 5.53 13.56
C LEU A 411 16.90 6.51 13.46
N LEU A 412 15.67 6.00 13.39
CA LEU A 412 14.47 6.84 13.36
C LEU A 412 14.38 7.73 14.61
N ASP A 413 14.65 7.19 15.79
CA ASP A 413 14.66 7.94 17.05
C ASP A 413 15.67 9.10 17.01
N VAL A 414 16.89 8.85 16.52
CA VAL A 414 17.92 9.88 16.37
C VAL A 414 17.49 10.96 15.38
N LEU A 415 16.92 10.56 14.24
CA LEU A 415 16.44 11.49 13.21
C LEU A 415 15.27 12.35 13.72
N GLU A 416 14.36 11.77 14.50
CA GLU A 416 13.27 12.50 15.15
C GLU A 416 13.78 13.49 16.20
N GLN A 417 14.79 13.12 16.99
CA GLN A 417 15.43 14.05 17.94
C GLN A 417 16.07 15.24 17.21
N ILE A 418 16.76 15.00 16.10
CA ILE A 418 17.32 16.06 15.25
C ILE A 418 16.21 16.96 14.70
N TYR A 419 15.09 16.37 14.28
CA TYR A 419 13.92 17.09 13.78
C TYR A 419 13.32 18.04 14.82
N HIS A 420 13.16 17.62 16.08
CA HIS A 420 12.58 18.45 17.14
C HIS A 420 13.56 19.47 17.76
N THR A 421 14.87 19.21 17.77
CA THR A 421 15.85 20.10 18.41
C THR A 421 16.24 21.31 17.57
N ASN A 422 16.05 21.28 16.26
CA ASN A 422 16.39 22.38 15.35
C ASN A 422 15.15 23.21 14.97
N GLN A 423 14.67 24.04 15.91
CA GLN A 423 13.59 25.02 15.68
C GLN A 423 14.09 26.34 15.10
#